data_AF-A0A0S3QR72-F1
#
_entry.id   AF-A0A0S3QR72-F1
#
_cell.length_a   1.000
_cell.length_b   1.000
_cell.length_c   1.000
_cell.angle_alpha   90.00
_cell.angle_beta   90.00
_cell.angle_gamma   90.00
#
_symmetry.space_group_name_H-M   'P 1'
#
loop_
_entity.id
_entity.type
_entity.pdbx_description
1 polymer ?
#
loop_
_entity_poly.entity_id
_entity_poly.type
_entity_poly.pdbx_seq_one_letter_code
_entity_poly.pdbx_strand_id
1 'polypeptide(L)'
;MVTDPDIREKLAQLTISGRIIREAPVSIAVFLDTTVSYHREKDIQSIGACIENMLLAAHCLGLGSVWLGEILKNADKVKEILDVPESYDFMALVAIGYPAREGKSERKPLKEVIFNWI
;
A
#
# COMPACT_ATOMS: atom_id res chain seq x y z
N MET A 1 7.48 9.11 -2.81
CA MET A 1 6.14 9.65 -3.10
C MET A 1 6.02 9.83 -4.60
N VAL A 2 4.91 9.40 -5.20
CA VAL A 2 4.66 9.43 -6.65
C VAL A 2 3.49 10.37 -6.92
N THR A 3 3.78 11.55 -7.45
CA THR A 3 2.79 12.58 -7.82
C THR A 3 2.72 12.80 -9.32
N ASP A 4 3.79 12.46 -10.03
CA ASP A 4 3.89 12.56 -11.48
C ASP A 4 2.77 11.72 -12.14
N PRO A 5 1.92 12.32 -13.00
CA PRO A 5 0.80 11.63 -13.63
C PRO A 5 1.24 10.52 -14.59
N ASP A 6 2.36 10.66 -15.28
CA ASP A 6 2.85 9.66 -16.24
C ASP A 6 3.39 8.44 -15.50
N ILE A 7 4.09 8.66 -14.37
CA ILE A 7 4.53 7.56 -13.50
C ILE A 7 3.33 6.86 -12.87
N ARG A 8 2.33 7.62 -12.37
CA ARG A 8 1.09 7.02 -11.83
C ARG A 8 0.36 6.20 -12.89
N GLU A 9 0.32 6.64 -14.14
CA GLU A 9 -0.28 5.85 -15.23
C GLU A 9 0.46 4.55 -15.48
N LYS A 10 1.80 4.58 -15.53
CA LYS A 10 2.60 3.34 -15.67
C LYS A 10 2.34 2.36 -14.52
N LEU A 11 2.28 2.85 -13.28
CA LEU A 11 1.96 2.01 -12.11
C LEU A 11 0.52 1.49 -12.16
N ALA A 12 -0.43 2.29 -12.64
CA ALA A 12 -1.83 1.91 -12.77
C ALA A 12 -2.04 0.71 -13.70
N GLN A 13 -1.18 0.52 -14.71
CA GLN A 13 -1.24 -0.62 -15.63
C GLN A 13 -0.78 -1.94 -15.00
N LEU A 14 -0.17 -1.89 -13.82
CA LEU A 14 0.37 -3.07 -13.12
C LEU A 14 -0.61 -3.71 -12.13
N THR A 15 -1.85 -3.22 -12.03
CA THR A 15 -2.85 -3.77 -11.11
C THR A 15 -4.26 -3.65 -11.65
N ILE A 16 -5.14 -4.57 -11.24
CA ILE A 16 -6.58 -4.49 -11.53
C ILE A 16 -7.22 -3.22 -10.93
N SER A 17 -6.59 -2.65 -9.91
CA SER A 17 -7.04 -1.44 -9.21
C SER A 17 -6.51 -0.14 -9.83
N GLY A 18 -6.01 -0.18 -11.07
CA GLY A 18 -5.33 0.95 -11.71
C GLY A 18 -6.11 2.26 -11.73
N ARG A 19 -7.45 2.18 -11.79
CA ARG A 19 -8.33 3.35 -11.68
C ARG A 19 -8.07 4.17 -10.41
N ILE A 20 -7.85 3.50 -9.27
CA ILE A 20 -7.59 4.17 -7.97
C ILE A 20 -6.28 4.98 -8.06
N ILE A 21 -5.24 4.43 -8.68
CA ILE A 21 -3.94 5.09 -8.82
C ILE A 21 -4.03 6.31 -9.74
N ARG A 22 -4.79 6.21 -10.85
CA ARG A 22 -5.05 7.32 -11.77
C ARG A 22 -5.78 8.48 -11.11
N GLU A 23 -6.85 8.19 -10.38
CA GLU A 23 -7.72 9.20 -9.76
C GLU A 23 -7.10 9.82 -8.49
N ALA A 24 -6.30 9.05 -7.73
CA ALA A 24 -5.66 9.54 -6.52
C ALA A 24 -4.49 10.48 -6.86
N PRO A 25 -4.48 11.75 -6.39
CA PRO A 25 -3.43 12.72 -6.72
C PRO A 25 -2.04 12.31 -6.24
N VAL A 26 -1.95 11.42 -5.25
CA VAL A 26 -0.69 10.96 -4.66
C VAL A 26 -0.72 9.45 -4.47
N SER A 27 0.39 8.78 -4.79
CA SER A 27 0.66 7.41 -4.36
C SER A 27 1.98 7.34 -3.58
N ILE A 28 2.04 6.54 -2.53
CA ILE A 28 3.26 6.27 -1.76
C ILE A 28 3.66 4.83 -2.02
N ALA A 29 4.76 4.64 -2.74
CA ALA A 29 5.40 3.33 -2.86
C ALA A 29 6.21 3.06 -1.58
N VAL A 30 5.91 1.94 -0.93
CA VAL A 30 6.51 1.55 0.35
C VAL A 30 7.48 0.41 0.09
N PHE A 31 8.68 0.53 0.63
CA PHE A 31 9.76 -0.43 0.44
C PHE A 31 10.35 -0.87 1.78
N LEU A 32 10.85 -2.10 1.80
CA LEU A 32 11.69 -2.63 2.86
C LEU A 32 13.15 -2.54 2.41
N ASP A 33 13.99 -1.83 3.17
CA ASP A 33 15.44 -1.82 2.96
C ASP A 33 16.04 -3.11 3.53
N THR A 34 16.53 -3.97 2.64
CA THR A 34 17.09 -5.27 3.00
C THR A 34 18.50 -5.16 3.58
N THR A 35 19.19 -4.02 3.42
CA THR A 35 20.57 -3.84 3.93
C THR A 35 20.63 -3.68 5.45
N VAL A 36 19.53 -3.25 6.06
CA VAL A 36 19.40 -3.05 7.51
C VAL A 36 18.46 -4.08 8.17
N SER A 37 17.91 -5.00 7.38
CA SER A 37 17.03 -6.05 7.87
C SER A 37 17.81 -7.08 8.70
N TYR A 38 17.34 -7.36 9.90
CA TYR A 38 17.89 -8.43 10.74
C TYR A 38 16.87 -9.57 10.96
N HIS A 39 15.57 -9.31 10.74
CA HIS A 39 14.52 -10.31 10.90
C HIS A 39 13.30 -9.94 10.04
N ARG A 40 13.21 -10.57 8.87
CA ARG A 40 12.26 -10.23 7.81
C ARG A 40 10.81 -10.16 8.28
N GLU A 41 10.35 -11.12 9.07
CA GLU A 41 8.97 -11.18 9.58
C GLU A 41 8.62 -9.96 10.45
N LYS A 42 9.54 -9.54 11.33
CA LYS A 42 9.36 -8.36 12.18
C LYS A 42 9.35 -7.08 11.35
N ASP A 43 10.17 -7.05 10.31
CA ASP A 43 10.24 -5.92 9.40
C ASP A 43 8.95 -5.79 8.58
N ILE A 44 8.39 -6.91 8.07
CA ILE A 44 7.07 -6.91 7.41
C ILE A 44 5.97 -6.42 8.36
N GLN A 45 5.94 -6.88 9.61
CA GLN A 45 4.97 -6.43 10.61
C GLN A 45 5.09 -4.91 10.86
N SER A 46 6.32 -4.41 10.95
CA SER A 46 6.60 -2.99 11.13
C SER A 46 6.16 -2.16 9.93
N ILE A 47 6.39 -2.65 8.70
CA ILE A 47 5.90 -2.03 7.46
C ILE A 47 4.36 -2.03 7.43
N GLY A 48 3.71 -3.13 7.83
CA GLY A 48 2.25 -3.19 7.90
C GLY A 48 1.67 -2.17 8.88
N ALA A 49 2.26 -2.04 10.08
CA ALA A 49 1.88 -1.02 11.06
C ALA A 49 2.14 0.41 10.54
N CYS A 50 3.24 0.64 9.84
CA CYS A 50 3.55 1.92 9.19
C CYS A 50 2.47 2.29 8.16
N ILE A 51 2.08 1.35 7.31
CA ILE A 51 1.02 1.57 6.32
C ILE A 51 -0.30 1.88 7.00
N GLU A 52 -0.72 1.08 7.99
CA GLU A 52 -1.96 1.32 8.73
C GLU A 52 -1.97 2.70 9.39
N ASN A 53 -0.86 3.12 10.01
CA ASN A 53 -0.74 4.46 10.58
C ASN A 53 -0.92 5.57 9.54
N MET A 54 -0.38 5.39 8.32
CA MET A 54 -0.62 6.33 7.22
C MET A 54 -2.11 6.38 6.82
N LEU A 55 -2.79 5.22 6.76
CA LEU A 55 -4.21 5.16 6.44
C LEU A 55 -5.07 5.84 7.50
N LEU A 56 -4.78 5.60 8.78
CA LEU A 56 -5.47 6.24 9.91
C LEU A 56 -5.24 7.76 9.91
N ALA A 57 -4.01 8.21 9.67
CA ALA A 57 -3.69 9.63 9.57
C ALA A 57 -4.44 10.30 8.40
N ALA A 58 -4.46 9.67 7.22
CA ALA A 58 -5.22 10.16 6.08
C ALA A 58 -6.72 10.27 6.43
N HIS A 59 -7.29 9.25 7.07
CA HIS A 59 -8.68 9.28 7.52
C HIS A 59 -8.98 10.42 8.50
N CYS A 60 -8.13 10.63 9.50
CA CYS A 60 -8.26 11.74 10.45
C CYS A 60 -8.21 13.13 9.78
N LEU A 61 -7.54 13.24 8.64
CA LEU A 61 -7.47 14.45 7.82
C LEU A 61 -8.65 14.59 6.84
N GLY A 62 -9.62 13.69 6.87
CA GLY A 62 -10.76 13.67 5.93
C GLY A 62 -10.40 13.16 4.53
N LEU A 63 -9.25 12.50 4.37
CA LEU A 63 -8.82 11.91 3.11
C LEU A 63 -9.24 10.44 3.02
N GLY A 64 -9.34 9.96 1.79
CA GLY A 64 -9.47 8.55 1.46
C GLY A 64 -8.10 7.96 1.13
N SER A 65 -7.87 6.73 1.57
CA SER A 65 -6.62 6.01 1.29
C SER A 65 -6.85 4.52 1.09
N VAL A 66 -6.07 3.89 0.22
CA VAL A 66 -6.16 2.46 -0.09
C VAL A 66 -4.77 1.82 -0.09
N TRP A 67 -4.59 0.76 0.68
CA TRP A 67 -3.43 -0.14 0.57
C TRP A 67 -3.65 -1.11 -0.60
N LEU A 68 -2.89 -0.91 -1.68
CA LEU A 68 -2.92 -1.75 -2.87
C LEU A 68 -1.86 -2.86 -2.74
N GLY A 69 -2.31 -4.06 -2.36
CA GLY A 69 -1.45 -5.25 -2.27
C GLY A 69 -1.37 -6.07 -3.56
N GLU A 70 -2.39 -6.02 -4.42
CA GLU A 70 -2.45 -6.85 -5.65
C GLU A 70 -1.33 -6.52 -6.65
N ILE A 71 -0.86 -5.27 -6.65
CA ILE A 71 0.26 -4.78 -7.47
C ILE A 71 1.60 -5.47 -7.14
N LEU A 72 1.73 -6.13 -5.98
CA LEU A 72 2.93 -6.87 -5.58
C LEU A 72 3.31 -7.97 -6.58
N LYS A 73 2.35 -8.54 -7.32
CA LYS A 73 2.64 -9.51 -8.38
C LYS A 73 3.53 -8.96 -9.51
N ASN A 74 3.65 -7.64 -9.60
CA ASN A 74 4.45 -6.92 -10.58
C ASN A 74 5.55 -6.08 -9.90
N ALA A 75 6.02 -6.48 -8.72
CA ALA A 75 7.00 -5.74 -7.92
C ALA A 75 8.26 -5.31 -8.71
N ASP A 76 8.83 -6.20 -9.52
CA ASP A 76 10.03 -5.91 -10.31
C ASP A 76 9.81 -4.76 -11.30
N LYS A 77 8.66 -4.75 -11.98
CA LYS A 77 8.28 -3.66 -12.90
C LYS A 77 8.04 -2.36 -12.16
N VAL A 78 7.49 -2.41 -10.95
CA VAL A 78 7.33 -1.21 -10.11
C VAL A 78 8.71 -0.64 -9.76
N LYS A 79 9.66 -1.49 -9.36
CA LYS A 79 11.04 -1.07 -9.06
C LYS A 79 11.74 -0.48 -10.29
N GLU A 80 11.56 -1.08 -11.46
CA GLU A 80 12.09 -0.57 -12.73
C GLU A 80 11.52 0.82 -13.07
N ILE A 81 10.20 0.99 -13.00
CA ILE A 81 9.53 2.28 -13.28
C ILE A 81 10.02 3.38 -12.34
N LEU A 82 10.27 3.03 -11.08
CA LEU A 82 10.64 3.98 -10.02
C LEU A 82 12.16 4.11 -9.84
N ASP A 83 12.97 3.43 -10.66
CA ASP A 83 14.43 3.39 -10.57
C ASP A 83 14.94 3.09 -9.15
N VAL A 84 14.39 2.04 -8.55
CA VAL A 84 14.66 1.66 -7.15
C VAL A 84 15.77 0.61 -7.09
N PRO A 85 16.78 0.76 -6.20
CA PRO A 85 17.86 -0.21 -6.06
C PRO A 85 17.38 -1.62 -5.70
N GLU A 86 18.16 -2.62 -6.07
CA GLU A 86 17.83 -4.03 -5.82
C GLU A 86 17.62 -4.33 -4.33
N SER A 87 18.37 -3.66 -3.46
CA SER A 87 18.32 -3.82 -2.00
C SER A 87 17.01 -3.35 -1.35
N TYR A 88 16.06 -2.80 -2.12
CA TYR A 88 14.75 -2.43 -1.63
C TYR A 88 13.68 -3.39 -2.17
N ASP A 89 13.03 -4.10 -1.25
CA ASP A 89 11.88 -4.94 -1.55
C ASP A 89 10.63 -4.06 -1.63
N PHE A 90 9.87 -4.14 -2.72
CA PHE A 90 8.60 -3.42 -2.83
C PHE A 90 7.52 -4.11 -1.99
N MET A 91 6.88 -3.35 -1.09
CA MET A 91 5.97 -3.89 -0.08
C MET A 91 4.51 -3.50 -0.29
N ALA A 92 4.25 -2.31 -0.83
CA ALA A 92 2.89 -1.82 -1.10
C ALA A 92 2.90 -0.55 -1.94
N LEU A 93 1.77 -0.28 -2.60
CA LEU A 93 1.43 1.08 -3.04
C LEU A 93 0.25 1.59 -2.20
N VAL A 94 0.36 2.78 -1.63
CA VAL A 94 -0.72 3.44 -0.89
C VAL A 94 -1.21 4.62 -1.72
N ALA A 95 -2.43 4.54 -2.25
CA ALA A 95 -3.05 5.64 -2.97
C ALA A 95 -3.83 6.54 -1.99
N ILE A 96 -3.69 7.86 -2.11
CA ILE A 96 -4.31 8.85 -1.21
C ILE A 96 -4.99 9.95 -2.04
N GLY A 97 -6.21 10.33 -1.65
CA GLY A 97 -6.96 11.38 -2.31
C GLY A 97 -8.21 11.81 -1.56
N TYR A 98 -9.08 12.57 -2.22
CA TYR A 98 -10.37 12.97 -1.68
C TYR A 98 -11.43 11.92 -2.06
N PRO A 99 -12.14 11.33 -1.09
CA PRO A 99 -13.08 10.26 -1.37
C PRO A 99 -14.32 10.84 -2.10
N ALA A 100 -14.64 10.29 -3.27
CA ALA A 100 -15.85 10.67 -4.00
C ALA A 100 -17.15 10.11 -3.37
N ARG A 101 -17.01 9.09 -2.52
CA ARG A 101 -18.10 8.43 -1.79
C ARG A 101 -17.56 7.79 -0.51
N GLU A 102 -18.43 7.59 0.47
CA GLU A 102 -18.09 6.79 1.64
C GLU A 102 -17.87 5.32 1.28
N GLY A 103 -16.82 4.73 1.84
CA GLY A 103 -16.57 3.30 1.76
C GLY A 103 -17.38 2.54 2.81
N LYS A 104 -17.86 1.34 2.46
CA LYS A 104 -18.45 0.40 3.41
C LYS A 104 -17.82 -0.97 3.22
N SER A 105 -17.53 -1.65 4.33
CA SER A 105 -17.04 -3.03 4.36
C SER A 105 -17.64 -3.71 5.57
N GLU A 106 -17.94 -5.00 5.41
CA GLU A 106 -18.26 -5.87 6.54
C GLU A 106 -16.98 -6.57 7.00
N ARG A 107 -16.87 -6.81 8.31
CA ARG A 107 -15.78 -7.61 8.89
C ARG A 107 -16.32 -8.99 9.22
N LYS A 108 -15.47 -10.02 9.15
CA LYS A 108 -15.81 -11.34 9.65
C LYS A 108 -16.16 -11.26 11.15
N PRO A 109 -17.14 -12.04 11.63
CA PRO A 109 -17.42 -12.14 13.06
C PRO A 109 -16.18 -12.50 13.90
N LEU A 110 -16.05 -11.93 15.10
CA LEU A 110 -14.88 -12.17 15.98
C LEU A 110 -14.62 -13.66 16.25
N LYS A 111 -15.69 -14.45 16.43
CA LYS A 111 -15.60 -15.90 16.67
C LYS A 111 -14.93 -16.69 15.54
N GLU A 112 -14.82 -16.13 14.35
CA GLU A 112 -14.16 -16.77 13.20
C GLU A 112 -12.67 -16.43 13.10
N VAL A 113 -12.23 -15.37 13.79
CA VAL A 113 -10.87 -14.82 13.66
C VAL A 113 -10.07 -14.83 14.96
N ILE A 114 -10.69 -15.23 16.08
CA ILE A 114 -10.05 -15.40 17.38
C ILE A 114 -10.12 -16.88 17.78
N PHE A 115 -8.98 -17.46 18.12
CA PHE A 115 -8.93 -18.77 18.76
C PHE A 115 -9.13 -18.59 20.28
N ASN A 116 -10.17 -19.21 20.83
CA ASN A 116 -10.44 -19.20 22.26
C ASN A 116 -9.79 -20.42 22.91
N TRP A 117 -8.77 -20.18 23.75
CA TRP A 117 -8.23 -21.18 24.66
C TRP A 117 -9.00 -21.07 25.98
N ILE A 118 -10.12 -21.78 26.10
CA ILE A 118 -10.81 -22.01 27.39
C ILE A 118 -10.55 -23.45 27.79
#